data_AF-Q8VL94-F1
#
_entry.id   AF-Q8VL94-F1
#
_cell.length_a   1.000
_cell.length_b   1.000
_cell.length_c   1.000
_cell.angle_alpha   90.00
_cell.angle_beta   90.00
_cell.angle_gamma   90.00
#
_symmetry.space_group_name_H-M   'P 1'
#
loop_
_entity.id
_entity.type
_entity.pdbx_description
1 polymer ?
#
loop_
_entity_poly.entity_id
_entity_poly.type
_entity_poly.pdbx_seq_one_letter_code
_entity_poly.pdbx_strand_id
1 'polypeptide(L)'
;MTNELDTASAAAQETLERSAAELVRLQVVRELRATHGLVYRALDGMEPPYLVAWEGRFVGEVHRHGPAYLHSWYVLPYGDDEEPTAEAPDFNGRPFGTARAAAASLKPGQA
;
A
#
# COMPACT_ATOMS: atom_id res chain seq x y z
N MET A 1 23.98 4.59 36.36
CA MET A 1 23.04 3.46 36.51
C MET A 1 21.73 3.88 35.82
N THR A 2 21.82 4.16 34.52
CA THR A 2 20.80 4.92 33.75
C THR A 2 20.42 4.21 32.45
N ASN A 3 21.14 3.14 32.07
CA ASN A 3 21.03 2.54 30.73
C ASN A 3 19.80 1.65 30.53
N GLU A 4 19.28 1.01 31.59
CA GLU A 4 18.19 0.04 31.47
C GLU A 4 16.80 0.71 31.41
N LEU A 5 16.63 1.84 32.11
CA LEU A 5 15.38 2.61 32.07
C LEU A 5 15.18 3.30 30.71
N ASP A 6 16.24 3.84 30.13
CA ASP A 6 16.19 4.49 28.82
C ASP A 6 15.91 3.46 27.70
N THR A 7 16.48 2.26 27.80
CA THR A 7 16.23 1.16 26.86
C THR A 7 14.80 0.62 26.94
N ALA A 8 14.28 0.45 28.16
CA ALA A 8 12.89 0.00 28.37
C ALA A 8 11.87 1.05 27.86
N SER A 9 12.16 2.33 28.04
CA SER A 9 11.34 3.43 27.52
C SER A 9 11.32 3.46 25.99
N ALA A 10 12.49 3.32 25.35
CA ALA A 10 12.58 3.27 23.89
C ALA A 10 11.82 2.08 23.28
N ALA A 11 11.93 0.89 23.89
CA ALA A 11 11.20 -0.29 23.42
C ALA A 11 9.67 -0.17 23.60
N ALA A 12 9.22 0.46 24.68
CA ALA A 12 7.80 0.75 24.89
C ALA A 12 7.28 1.74 23.85
N GLN A 13 8.06 2.76 23.52
CA GLN A 13 7.70 3.75 22.52
C GLN A 13 7.62 3.16 21.11
N GLU A 14 8.60 2.33 20.72
CA GLU A 14 8.57 1.61 19.45
C GLU A 14 7.34 0.69 19.35
N THR A 15 6.97 0.03 20.45
CA THR A 15 5.77 -0.84 20.48
C THR A 15 4.49 -0.03 20.30
N LEU A 16 4.40 1.15 20.93
CA LEU A 16 3.25 2.05 20.77
C LEU A 16 3.14 2.58 19.35
N GLU A 17 4.25 3.02 18.75
CA GLU A 17 4.29 3.50 17.37
C GLU A 17 3.87 2.42 16.37
N ARG A 18 4.37 1.19 16.55
CA ARG A 18 3.96 0.03 15.73
C ARG A 18 2.47 -0.29 15.89
N SER A 19 1.96 -0.25 17.11
CA SER A 19 0.55 -0.53 17.38
C SER A 19 -0.37 0.54 16.80
N ALA A 20 0.04 1.81 16.88
CA ALA A 20 -0.70 2.92 16.27
C ALA A 20 -0.72 2.81 14.74
N ALA A 21 0.41 2.48 14.12
CA ALA A 21 0.50 2.23 12.68
C ALA A 21 -0.42 1.08 12.24
N GLU A 22 -0.45 -0.02 13.01
CA GLU A 22 -1.33 -1.15 12.73
C GLU A 22 -2.81 -0.79 12.82
N LEU A 23 -3.23 0.01 13.81
CA LEU A 23 -4.61 0.49 13.92
C LEU A 23 -5.01 1.36 12.73
N VAL A 24 -4.13 2.24 12.26
CA VAL A 24 -4.36 3.06 11.06
C VAL A 24 -4.50 2.17 9.84
N ARG A 25 -3.61 1.19 9.66
CA ARG A 25 -3.67 0.21 8.58
C ARG A 25 -5.01 -0.52 8.57
N LEU A 26 -5.44 -1.05 9.70
CA LEU A 26 -6.72 -1.77 9.83
C LEU A 26 -7.92 -0.88 9.52
N GLN A 27 -7.88 0.39 9.92
CA GLN A 27 -8.93 1.36 9.60
C GLN A 27 -9.01 1.63 8.09
N VAL A 28 -7.87 1.86 7.42
CA VAL A 28 -7.82 2.06 5.96
C VAL A 28 -8.33 0.82 5.22
N VAL A 29 -7.90 -0.38 5.64
CA VAL A 29 -8.37 -1.66 5.08
C VAL A 29 -9.89 -1.77 5.19
N ARG A 30 -10.45 -1.45 6.36
CA ARG A 30 -11.90 -1.49 6.58
C ARG A 30 -12.66 -0.52 5.68
N GLU A 31 -12.17 0.71 5.53
CA GLU A 31 -12.76 1.73 4.65
C GLU A 31 -12.74 1.30 3.19
N LEU A 32 -11.62 0.74 2.72
CA LEU A 32 -11.48 0.23 1.36
C LEU A 32 -12.44 -0.93 1.09
N ARG A 33 -12.56 -1.88 2.03
CA ARG A 33 -13.51 -3.01 1.91
C ARG A 33 -14.98 -2.57 1.89
N ALA A 34 -15.32 -1.47 2.54
CA ALA A 34 -16.68 -0.95 2.58
C ALA A 34 -17.08 -0.15 1.32
N THR A 35 -16.13 0.14 0.42
CA THR A 35 -16.40 0.99 -0.74
C THR A 35 -16.75 0.18 -1.99
N HIS A 36 -17.79 0.62 -2.69
CA HIS A 36 -18.18 0.10 -4.00
C HIS A 36 -17.41 0.84 -5.12
N GLY A 37 -16.94 0.10 -6.12
CA GLY A 37 -16.11 0.62 -7.21
C GLY A 37 -14.60 0.61 -6.93
N LEU A 38 -13.84 1.42 -7.69
CA LEU A 38 -12.37 1.46 -7.63
C LEU A 38 -11.91 2.53 -6.64
N VAL A 39 -11.15 2.12 -5.64
CA VAL A 39 -10.48 3.03 -4.70
C VAL A 39 -9.02 2.62 -4.56
N TYR A 40 -8.13 3.59 -4.40
CA TYR A 40 -6.75 3.34 -4.01
C TYR A 40 -6.31 4.37 -2.98
N ARG A 41 -5.56 3.94 -1.95
CA ARG A 41 -5.14 4.81 -0.86
C ARG A 41 -3.82 4.35 -0.23
N ALA A 42 -3.01 5.30 0.23
CA ALA A 42 -1.84 5.03 1.05
C ALA A 42 -2.25 4.47 2.42
N LEU A 43 -1.48 3.50 2.91
CA LEU A 43 -1.66 2.99 4.29
C LEU A 43 -1.17 4.02 5.32
N ASP A 44 -0.12 4.77 5.00
CA ASP A 44 0.57 5.68 5.93
C ASP A 44 0.36 7.17 5.59
N GLY A 45 -0.80 7.51 5.01
CA GLY A 45 -1.26 8.90 4.89
C GLY A 45 -1.25 9.48 3.47
N MET A 46 -0.08 9.62 2.82
CA MET A 46 0.02 10.36 1.54
C MET A 46 0.94 9.75 0.49
N GLU A 47 1.90 8.91 0.88
CA GLU A 47 2.91 8.39 -0.05
C GLU A 47 2.61 6.93 -0.45
N PRO A 48 2.96 6.53 -1.69
CA PRO A 48 2.83 5.15 -2.12
C PRO A 48 3.76 4.22 -1.31
N PRO A 49 3.44 2.92 -1.19
CA PRO A 49 2.46 2.19 -1.99
C PRO A 49 1.00 2.53 -1.66
N TYR A 50 0.19 2.65 -2.72
CA TYR A 50 -1.26 2.75 -2.56
C TYR A 50 -1.88 1.36 -2.70
N LEU A 51 -2.62 0.92 -1.68
CA LEU A 51 -3.41 -0.28 -1.75
C LEU A 51 -4.65 -0.01 -2.63
N VAL A 52 -4.95 -0.91 -3.57
CA VAL A 52 -6.04 -0.79 -4.52
C VAL A 52 -7.13 -1.81 -4.21
N ALA A 53 -8.36 -1.33 -4.09
CA ALA A 53 -9.55 -2.13 -3.92
C ALA A 53 -10.54 -1.92 -5.07
N TRP A 54 -11.19 -3.00 -5.49
CA TRP A 54 -12.29 -3.01 -6.46
C TRP A 54 -13.45 -3.82 -5.88
N GLU A 55 -14.61 -3.17 -5.72
CA GLU A 55 -15.80 -3.80 -5.13
C GLU A 55 -15.53 -4.45 -3.77
N GLY A 56 -14.79 -3.75 -2.92
CA GLY A 56 -14.41 -4.21 -1.57
C GLY A 56 -13.36 -5.33 -1.51
N ARG A 57 -12.81 -5.76 -2.65
CA ARG A 57 -11.72 -6.75 -2.74
C ARG A 57 -10.39 -6.08 -3.07
N PHE A 58 -9.30 -6.54 -2.46
CA PHE A 58 -7.98 -6.04 -2.80
C PHE A 58 -7.49 -6.67 -4.09
N VAL A 59 -7.02 -5.83 -5.02
CA VAL A 59 -6.61 -6.25 -6.38
C VAL A 59 -5.14 -5.95 -6.68
N GLY A 60 -4.46 -5.22 -5.79
CA GLY A 60 -3.04 -4.95 -5.93
C GLY A 60 -2.57 -3.69 -5.22
N GLU A 61 -1.32 -3.33 -5.48
CA GLU A 61 -0.69 -2.11 -5.03
C GLU A 61 -0.23 -1.25 -6.21
N VAL A 62 -0.19 0.06 -5.99
CA VAL A 62 0.40 1.03 -6.92
C VAL A 62 1.63 1.64 -6.28
N HIS A 63 2.76 1.45 -6.94
CA HIS A 63 4.06 1.98 -6.53
C HIS A 63 4.47 3.16 -7.41
N ARG A 64 5.35 3.99 -6.87
CA ARG A 64 5.98 5.10 -7.59
C ARG A 64 7.49 4.91 -7.58
N HIS A 65 8.09 4.96 -8.75
CA HIS A 65 9.53 4.88 -8.91
C HIS A 65 10.08 6.13 -9.63
N GLY A 66 11.30 6.51 -9.28
CA GLY A 66 12.00 7.66 -9.86
C GLY A 66 11.75 9.00 -9.14
N PRO A 67 12.53 10.03 -9.51
CA PRO A 67 12.51 11.34 -8.85
C PRO A 67 11.21 12.11 -9.12
N ALA A 68 10.94 13.13 -8.28
CA ALA A 68 9.68 13.90 -8.22
C ALA A 68 9.07 14.33 -9.57
N TYR A 69 9.93 14.63 -10.54
CA TYR A 69 9.59 15.20 -11.85
C TYR A 69 9.46 14.17 -12.99
N LEU A 70 9.80 12.89 -12.74
CA LEU A 70 9.75 11.79 -13.70
C LEU A 70 9.11 10.53 -13.09
N HIS A 71 8.16 10.73 -12.18
CA HIS A 71 7.49 9.62 -11.52
C HIS A 71 6.86 8.67 -12.53
N SER A 72 7.35 7.46 -12.51
CA SER A 72 6.77 6.33 -13.23
C SER A 72 5.96 5.51 -12.24
N TRP A 73 4.70 5.24 -12.59
CA TRP A 73 3.79 4.47 -11.75
C TRP A 73 3.75 3.03 -12.20
N TYR A 74 3.75 2.10 -11.23
CA TYR A 74 3.77 0.66 -11.48
C TYR A 74 2.72 -0.02 -10.62
N VAL A 75 2.30 -1.20 -11.06
CA VAL A 75 1.32 -2.01 -10.34
C VAL A 75 1.96 -3.31 -9.87
N LEU A 76 1.55 -3.74 -8.69
CA LEU A 76 1.81 -5.08 -8.17
C LEU A 76 0.44 -5.75 -7.98
N PRO A 77 -0.04 -6.56 -8.94
CA PRO A 77 -1.34 -7.19 -8.83
C PRO A 77 -1.35 -8.21 -7.68
N TYR A 78 -2.51 -8.35 -7.05
CA TYR A 78 -2.76 -9.42 -6.10
C TYR A 78 -3.43 -10.61 -6.79
N GLY A 79 -3.18 -11.80 -6.24
CA GLY A 79 -3.81 -13.02 -6.67
C GLY A 79 -5.22 -13.14 -6.13
N ASP A 80 -5.86 -14.28 -6.41
CA ASP A 80 -7.22 -14.55 -5.93
C ASP A 80 -7.34 -14.53 -4.39
N ASP A 81 -6.24 -14.84 -3.70
CA ASP A 81 -6.11 -14.84 -2.25
C ASP A 81 -5.83 -13.45 -1.63
N GLU A 82 -5.89 -12.37 -2.43
CA GLU A 82 -5.54 -10.99 -2.02
C GLU A 82 -4.08 -10.84 -1.53
N GLU A 83 -3.21 -11.76 -1.95
CA GLU A 83 -1.77 -11.73 -1.69
C GLU A 83 -1.01 -11.24 -2.94
N PRO A 84 0.13 -10.53 -2.78
CA PRO A 84 0.94 -10.09 -3.92
C PRO A 84 1.37 -11.27 -4.81
N THR A 85 1.10 -11.20 -6.12
CA THR A 85 1.49 -12.30 -7.04
C THR A 85 2.97 -12.28 -7.41
N ALA A 86 3.69 -11.20 -7.09
CA ALA A 86 5.11 -11.07 -7.35
C ALA A 86 5.83 -10.58 -6.09
N GLU A 87 7.01 -11.14 -5.85
CA GLU A 87 7.99 -10.51 -4.96
C GLU A 87 8.37 -9.15 -5.57
N ALA A 88 8.51 -8.10 -4.75
CA ALA A 88 8.85 -6.75 -5.20
C ALA A 88 10.04 -6.74 -6.22
N PRO A 89 10.00 -5.92 -7.27
CA PRO A 89 9.71 -6.44 -8.61
C PRO A 89 10.93 -6.60 -9.55
N ASP A 90 10.87 -7.66 -10.38
CA ASP A 90 11.27 -7.58 -11.78
C ASP A 90 10.19 -6.79 -12.54
N PHE A 91 10.48 -5.51 -12.80
CA PHE A 91 9.56 -4.52 -13.40
C PHE A 91 9.19 -4.84 -14.87
N ASN A 92 8.32 -5.83 -15.11
CA ASN A 92 7.95 -6.28 -16.47
C ASN A 92 6.82 -5.48 -17.15
N GLY A 93 6.31 -4.41 -16.52
CA GLY A 93 5.24 -3.56 -17.05
C GLY A 93 5.73 -2.22 -17.60
N ARG A 94 5.09 -1.70 -18.66
CA ARG A 94 5.29 -0.30 -19.08
C ARG A 94 4.80 0.63 -17.97
N PRO A 95 5.57 1.67 -17.61
CA PRO A 95 5.16 2.60 -16.58
C PRO A 95 3.88 3.34 -16.97
N PHE A 96 3.01 3.57 -16.00
CA PHE A 96 1.83 4.42 -16.15
C PHE A 96 2.18 5.88 -15.86
N GLY A 97 1.54 6.80 -16.57
CA GLY A 97 1.74 8.24 -16.37
C GLY A 97 1.10 8.79 -15.10
N THR A 98 0.17 8.06 -14.47
CA THR A 98 -0.49 8.48 -13.21
C THR A 98 -0.83 7.28 -12.34
N ALA A 99 -0.93 7.51 -11.02
CA ALA A 99 -1.41 6.51 -10.05
C ALA A 99 -2.82 5.99 -10.40
N ARG A 100 -3.70 6.88 -10.88
CA ARG A 100 -5.06 6.52 -11.29
C ARG A 100 -5.08 5.55 -12.47
N ALA A 101 -4.22 5.78 -13.47
CA ALA A 101 -4.11 4.89 -14.63
C ALA A 101 -3.57 3.52 -14.22
N ALA A 102 -2.58 3.48 -13.31
CA ALA A 102 -2.06 2.25 -12.73
C ALA A 102 -3.16 1.50 -11.93
N ALA A 103 -3.86 2.17 -11.01
CA ALA A 103 -4.95 1.53 -10.25
C ALA A 103 -6.07 1.00 -11.17
N ALA A 104 -6.40 1.72 -12.24
CA ALA A 104 -7.43 1.29 -13.18
C ALA A 104 -7.04 0.01 -13.94
N SER A 105 -5.76 -0.21 -14.24
CA SER A 105 -5.33 -1.43 -14.93
C SER A 105 -5.44 -2.70 -14.10
N LEU A 106 -5.64 -2.57 -12.77
CA LEU A 106 -5.85 -3.69 -11.85
C LEU A 106 -7.31 -4.18 -11.82
N LYS A 107 -8.23 -3.52 -12.54
CA LYS A 107 -9.63 -3.98 -12.61
C LYS A 107 -9.71 -5.36 -13.28
N PRO A 108 -10.34 -6.36 -12.64
CA PRO A 108 -10.59 -7.65 -13.25
C PRO A 108 -11.40 -7.50 -14.56
N GLY A 109 -11.01 -8.23 -15.60
CA GLY A 109 -11.74 -8.26 -16.88
C GLY A 109 -11.47 -7.10 -17.85
N GLN A 110 -10.42 -6.31 -17.65
CA GLN A 110 -9.95 -5.33 -18.64
C GLN A 110 -8.86 -5.86 -19.59
N ALA A 111 -8.61 -7.17 -19.61
CA ALA A 111 -7.66 -7.83 -20.53
C ALA A 111 -8.34 -8.31 -21.82
#